data_AF-A0A380WSZ5-F1
#
_entry.id   AF-A0A380WSZ5-F1
#
_cell.length_a   1.000
_cell.length_b   1.000
_cell.length_c   1.000
_cell.angle_alpha   90.00
_cell.angle_beta   90.00
_cell.angle_gamma   90.00
#
_symmetry.space_group_name_H-M   'P 1'
#
loop_
_entity.id
_entity.type
_entity.pdbx_description
1 polymer ?
#
loop_
_entity_poly.entity_id
_entity_poly.type
_entity_poly.pdbx_seq_one_letter_code
_entity_poly.pdbx_strand_id
1 'polypeptide(L)' 'MTSDIRGANNAAIKNIWFNPNTNINETKIKVDFDIKDLSEVPDILKRIDV' A
#
# COMPACT_ATOMS: atom_id res chain seq x y z
N MET A 1 0.79 9.49 -3.52
CA MET A 1 0.00 8.63 -2.63
C MET A 1 -1.47 8.60 -3.03
N THR A 2 -2.19 9.72 -2.95
CA THR A 2 -3.66 9.70 -2.96
C THR A 2 -4.33 9.19 -4.24
N SER A 3 -3.77 9.42 -5.43
CA SER A 3 -4.40 8.96 -6.68
C SER A 3 -4.40 7.43 -6.82
N ASP A 4 -3.24 6.80 -6.64
CA ASP A 4 -3.06 5.36 -6.81
C ASP A 4 -3.89 4.57 -5.78
N ILE A 5 -3.81 4.98 -4.51
CA ILE A 5 -4.50 4.32 -3.40
C ILE A 5 -6.02 4.52 -3.50
N ARG A 6 -6.50 5.71 -3.90
CA ARG A 6 -7.94 5.93 -4.12
C ARG A 6 -8.46 5.14 -5.32
N GLY A 7 -7.67 5.07 -6.40
CA GLY A 7 -7.98 4.25 -7.56
C GLY A 7 -8.18 2.78 -7.18
N ALA A 8 -7.21 2.22 -6.44
CA ALA A 8 -7.28 0.85 -5.95
C ALA A 8 -8.48 0.61 -5.01
N ASN A 9 -8.74 1.52 -4.06
CA ASN A 9 -9.90 1.44 -3.17
C ASN A 9 -11.22 1.46 -3.94
N ASN A 10 -11.36 2.33 -4.95
CA ASN A 10 -12.56 2.41 -5.79
C ASN A 10 -12.76 1.14 -6.64
N ALA A 11 -11.67 0.51 -7.06
CA ALA A 11 -11.68 -0.75 -7.82
C ALA A 11 -11.77 -2.00 -6.92
N ALA A 12 -11.80 -1.84 -5.59
CA ALA A 12 -11.73 -2.93 -4.61
C ALA A 12 -10.50 -3.85 -4.76
N ILE A 13 -9.35 -3.27 -5.14
CA ILE A 13 -8.06 -3.97 -5.28
C ILE A 13 -7.17 -3.64 -4.08
N LYS A 14 -6.40 -4.62 -3.61
CA LYS A 14 -5.39 -4.41 -2.55
C LYS A 14 -4.33 -3.41 -3.00
N ASN A 15 -3.94 -2.50 -2.12
CA ASN A 15 -2.96 -1.46 -2.43
C ASN A 15 -1.72 -1.50 -1.54
N ILE A 16 -0.59 -1.04 -2.09
CA ILE A 16 0.66 -0.87 -1.37
C ILE A 16 1.08 0.59 -1.47
N TRP A 17 1.33 1.23 -0.34
CA TRP A 17 1.91 2.56 -0.29
C TRP A 17 3.44 2.47 -0.14
N PHE A 18 4.18 2.87 -1.18
CA PHE A 18 5.62 3.08 -1.08
C PHE A 18 5.91 4.37 -0.28
N ASN A 19 6.44 4.20 0.92
CA ASN A 19 6.68 5.22 1.93
C ASN A 19 8.09 5.10 2.55
N PRO A 20 9.17 5.30 1.78
CA PRO A 20 10.56 5.16 2.26
C PRO A 20 10.88 6.06 3.46
N ASN A 21 10.20 7.20 3.56
CA ASN A 21 10.42 8.20 4.60
C ASN A 21 9.54 7.99 5.84
N THR A 22 8.76 6.91 5.93
CA THR A 22 7.88 6.64 7.09
C THR A 22 6.95 7.80 7.43
N ASN A 23 6.43 8.48 6.41
CA ASN A 23 5.48 9.56 6.61
C ASN A 23 4.21 9.02 7.29
N ILE A 24 3.60 9.84 8.15
CA ILE A 24 2.32 9.50 8.77
C ILE A 24 1.22 9.62 7.70
N ASN A 25 0.33 8.63 7.62
CA ASN A 25 -0.86 8.75 6.80
C ASN A 25 -1.86 9.71 7.47
N GLU A 26 -1.75 11.01 7.17
CA GLU A 26 -2.69 12.03 7.64
C GLU A 26 -4.03 12.00 6.86
N THR A 27 -4.12 11.16 5.83
CA THR A 27 -5.33 11.02 5.04
C THR A 27 -6.24 9.95 5.66
N LYS A 28 -7.56 10.11 5.47
CA LYS A 28 -8.55 9.08 5.84
C LYS A 28 -8.61 7.92 4.84
N ILE A 29 -7.64 7.84 3.91
CA ILE A 29 -7.65 6.84 2.85
C ILE A 29 -7.10 5.53 3.41
N LYS A 30 -7.83 4.44 3.18
CA LYS A 30 -7.40 3.09 3.56
C LYS A 30 -6.19 2.68 2.74
N VAL A 31 -5.13 2.30 3.43
CA VAL A 31 -3.92 1.68 2.87
C VAL A 31 -3.89 0.23 3.38
N ASP A 32 -3.74 -0.76 2.51
CA ASP A 32 -3.71 -2.16 2.94
C ASP A 32 -2.31 -2.58 3.41
N PHE A 33 -1.26 -2.07 2.75
CA PHE A 33 0.14 -2.29 3.13
C PHE A 33 0.97 -1.03 2.89
N ASP A 34 1.99 -0.80 3.71
CA ASP A 34 3.05 0.16 3.44
C ASP A 34 4.42 -0.53 3.41
N ILE A 35 5.31 -0.01 2.57
CA ILE A 35 6.69 -0.50 2.42
C ILE A 35 7.64 0.69 2.36
N LYS A 36 8.88 0.48 2.79
CA LYS A 36 9.96 1.48 2.70
C LYS A 36 10.90 1.19 1.55
N ASP A 37 11.03 -0.08 1.19
CA ASP A 37 11.85 -0.56 0.08
C ASP A 37 11.05 -1.51 -0.82
N LEU A 38 11.33 -1.48 -2.13
CA LEU A 38 10.62 -2.32 -3.10
C LEU A 38 10.91 -3.81 -2.91
N SER A 39 12.03 -4.17 -2.28
CA SER A 39 12.37 -5.55 -1.92
C SER A 39 11.41 -6.18 -0.90
N GLU A 40 10.55 -5.40 -0.25
CA GLU A 40 9.53 -5.89 0.68
C GLU A 40 8.26 -6.42 -0.04
N VAL A 41 8.07 -6.07 -1.32
CA VAL A 41 6.88 -6.48 -2.10
C VAL A 41 6.71 -8.01 -2.18
N PRO A 42 7.75 -8.82 -2.47
CA PRO A 42 7.61 -10.27 -2.52
C PRO A 42 7.08 -10.88 -1.22
N ASP A 43 7.42 -10.31 -0.06
CA ASP A 43 6.94 -10.81 1.23
C ASP A 43 5.49 -10.45 1.49
N ILE A 44 5.01 -9.31 0.97
CA ILE A 44 3.58 -8.98 0.95
C ILE A 44 2.81 -9.97 0.07
N LEU A 45 3.33 -10.29 -1.12
CA LEU A 45 2.66 -11.22 -2.03
C LEU A 45 2.50 -12.62 -1.40
N LYS A 46 3.54 -13.13 -0.74
CA LYS A 46 3.47 -14.40 0.01
C LYS A 46 2.40 -14.42 1.11
N ARG A 47 2.09 -13.26 1.71
CA ARG A 47 1.03 -13.14 2.75
C ARG A 47 -0.37 -13.12 2.17
N ILE A 48 -0.54 -12.84 0.87
CA ILE A 48 -1.83 -12.72 0.21
C ILE A 48 -2.26 -14.04 -0.44
N ASP A 49 -1.31 -14.85 -0.93
CA ASP A 49 -1.53 -16.16 -1.57
C ASP A 49 -1.91 -17.30 -0.59
N VAL A 50 -2.72 -17.01 0.43
CA VAL A 50 -3.30 -18.04 1.32
C VAL A 50 -4.62 -18.56 0.77
#